data_AF-A0A6F8TC69-F1
#
_entry.id   AF-A0A6F8TC69-F1
#
_cell.length_a   1.000
_cell.length_b   1.000
_cell.length_c   1.000
_cell.angle_alpha   90.00
_cell.angle_beta   90.00
_cell.angle_gamma   90.00
#
_symmetry.space_group_name_H-M   'P 1'
#
loop_
_entity.id
_entity.type
_entity.pdbx_description
1 polymer ?
#
loop_
_entity_poly.entity_id
_entity_poly.type
_entity_poly.pdbx_seq_one_letter_code
_entity_poly.pdbx_strand_id
1 'polypeptide(L)'
;MVETTKLNRVRTVFSDSDSSIVSDSIQQKDPNTLFPLQAALGYDVAQNLFISKKNLLVEGVSDLLYLTTISEYLNANKRTGLNEDITIVPTGGLDKVASFISLLRGSKLSIFCLLDSFTDQKSQARFDSLTIQKIISDKNIKFFHDFWIIEKS
;
A
#
# COMPACT_ATOMS: atom_id res chain seq x y z
N MET A 1 14.72 -8.07 11.01
CA MET A 1 14.38 -7.75 9.61
C MET A 1 15.59 -7.09 8.97
N VAL A 2 15.87 -7.34 7.69
CA VAL A 2 17.07 -6.79 7.02
C VAL A 2 16.86 -5.31 6.71
N GLU A 3 17.77 -4.44 7.17
CA GLU A 3 17.78 -3.02 6.81
C GLU A 3 18.38 -2.83 5.41
N THR A 4 17.52 -2.57 4.43
CA THR A 4 17.87 -2.38 3.01
C THR A 4 18.78 -1.18 2.74
N THR A 5 18.72 -0.16 3.60
CA THR A 5 19.61 1.02 3.51
C THR A 5 21.03 0.75 4.01
N LYS A 6 21.29 -0.41 4.61
CA LYS A 6 22.59 -0.80 5.19
C LYS A 6 23.03 -2.22 4.79
N LEU A 7 22.81 -2.61 3.53
CA LEU A 7 23.17 -3.95 3.05
C LEU A 7 24.63 -4.34 3.28
N ASN A 8 25.54 -3.35 3.28
CA ASN A 8 26.95 -3.53 3.55
C ASN A 8 27.24 -4.09 4.96
N ARG A 9 26.29 -3.98 5.90
CA ARG A 9 26.38 -4.52 7.26
C ARG A 9 25.77 -5.91 7.39
N VAL A 10 25.12 -6.41 6.34
CA VAL A 10 24.49 -7.73 6.36
C VAL A 10 25.53 -8.79 6.05
N ARG A 11 25.49 -9.88 6.80
CA ARG A 11 26.31 -11.08 6.58
C ARG A 11 25.37 -12.26 6.43
N THR A 12 25.66 -13.12 5.47
CA THR A 12 24.92 -14.36 5.25
C THR A 12 25.71 -15.51 5.84
N VAL A 13 25.01 -16.42 6.52
CA VAL A 13 25.61 -17.66 7.06
C VAL A 13 25.04 -18.81 6.26
N PHE A 14 25.92 -19.53 5.58
CA PHE A 14 25.59 -20.79 4.91
C PHE A 14 26.19 -21.93 5.71
N SER A 15 25.41 -22.96 6.00
CA SER A 15 25.90 -24.17 6.67
C SER A 15 25.88 -25.33 5.68
N ASP A 16 27.05 -25.91 5.46
CA ASP A 16 27.20 -27.22 4.84
C ASP A 16 27.19 -28.32 5.92
N SER A 17 27.23 -29.61 5.53
CA SER A 17 27.10 -30.76 6.45
C SER A 17 28.02 -30.71 7.67
N ASP A 18 29.21 -30.12 7.53
CA ASP A 18 30.25 -30.12 8.55
C ASP A 18 30.82 -28.72 8.90
N SER A 19 30.35 -27.65 8.26
CA SER A 19 30.90 -26.30 8.50
C SER A 19 29.93 -25.16 8.21
N SER A 20 30.10 -24.03 8.89
CA SER A 20 29.39 -22.80 8.61
C SER A 20 30.33 -21.75 8.02
N ILE A 21 29.94 -21.16 6.91
CA ILE A 21 30.68 -20.14 6.19
C ILE A 21 29.93 -18.83 6.32
N VAL A 22 30.62 -17.80 6.81
CA VAL A 22 30.10 -16.42 6.88
C VAL A 22 30.65 -15.65 5.69
N SER A 23 29.76 -15.05 4.90
CA SER A 23 30.15 -14.24 3.74
C SER A 23 29.49 -12.87 3.75
N ASP A 24 30.10 -11.95 3.01
CA ASP A 24 29.44 -10.70 2.65
C ASP A 24 28.23 -10.97 1.76
N SER A 25 27.12 -10.29 2.05
CA SER A 25 25.84 -10.41 1.34
C SER A 25 25.95 -10.17 -0.18
N ILE A 26 26.98 -9.45 -0.63
CA ILE A 26 27.24 -9.10 -2.03
C ILE A 26 27.91 -10.26 -2.79
N GLN A 27 28.61 -11.17 -2.10
CA GLN A 27 29.40 -12.24 -2.72
C GLN A 27 28.71 -13.62 -2.64
N GLN A 28 27.58 -13.70 -1.93
CA GLN A 28 26.84 -14.94 -1.70
C GLN A 28 26.15 -15.41 -2.98
N LYS A 29 26.32 -16.69 -3.34
CA LYS A 29 25.67 -17.32 -4.51
C LYS A 29 24.62 -18.38 -4.14
N ASP A 30 24.54 -18.76 -2.88
CA ASP A 30 23.57 -19.75 -2.41
C ASP A 30 22.14 -19.16 -2.43
N PRO A 31 21.18 -19.77 -3.15
CA PRO A 31 19.82 -19.27 -3.27
C PRO A 31 19.08 -19.14 -1.92
N ASN A 32 19.34 -20.05 -0.97
CA ASN A 32 18.62 -20.07 0.30
C ASN A 32 18.99 -18.90 1.20
N THR A 33 20.26 -18.49 1.18
CA THR A 33 20.75 -17.31 1.91
C THR A 33 20.46 -15.99 1.19
N LEU A 34 20.29 -16.01 -0.14
CA LEU A 34 19.89 -14.83 -0.92
C LEU A 34 18.39 -14.52 -0.83
N PHE A 35 17.52 -15.53 -0.70
CA PHE A 35 16.07 -15.33 -0.70
C PHE A 35 15.57 -14.31 0.34
N PRO A 36 16.00 -14.34 1.62
CA PRO A 36 15.60 -13.32 2.60
C PRO A 36 16.08 -11.91 2.23
N LEU A 37 17.24 -11.79 1.58
CA LEU A 37 17.80 -10.52 1.14
C LEU A 37 17.01 -9.94 -0.04
N GLN A 38 16.68 -10.80 -1.01
CA GLN A 38 15.83 -10.48 -2.15
C GLN A 38 14.41 -10.12 -1.72
N ALA A 39 13.85 -10.81 -0.72
CA ALA A 39 12.55 -10.49 -0.17
C ALA A 39 12.56 -9.12 0.52
N ALA A 40 13.59 -8.80 1.29
CA ALA A 40 13.72 -7.50 1.94
C ALA A 40 13.90 -6.35 0.92
N LEU A 41 14.74 -6.55 -0.09
CA LEU A 41 14.94 -5.58 -1.18
C LEU A 41 13.69 -5.44 -2.05
N GLY A 42 13.04 -6.55 -2.41
CA GLY A 42 11.80 -6.55 -3.18
C GLY A 42 10.68 -5.85 -2.42
N TYR A 43 10.61 -6.04 -1.10
CA TYR A 43 9.69 -5.31 -0.23
C TYR A 43 9.98 -3.81 -0.18
N ASP A 44 11.25 -3.42 -0.02
CA ASP A 44 11.66 -2.02 0.01
C ASP A 44 11.44 -1.31 -1.33
N VAL A 45 11.74 -1.99 -2.44
CA VAL A 45 11.42 -1.51 -3.79
C VAL A 45 9.91 -1.40 -3.96
N ALA A 46 9.12 -2.42 -3.61
CA ALA A 46 7.66 -2.35 -3.73
C ALA A 46 7.07 -1.21 -2.89
N GLN A 47 7.61 -0.96 -1.69
CA GLN A 47 7.24 0.18 -0.85
C GLN A 47 7.58 1.51 -1.52
N ASN A 48 8.77 1.65 -2.09
CA ASN A 48 9.22 2.93 -2.65
C ASN A 48 8.73 3.20 -4.07
N LEU A 49 8.44 2.16 -4.87
CA LEU A 49 8.07 2.29 -6.29
C LEU A 49 6.57 2.58 -6.48
N PHE A 50 5.73 2.21 -5.51
CA PHE A 50 4.27 2.31 -5.64
C PHE A 50 3.58 3.11 -4.52
N ILE A 51 4.34 3.62 -3.54
CA ILE A 51 3.76 4.20 -2.33
C ILE A 51 4.49 5.51 -1.99
N SER A 52 3.77 6.64 -2.08
CA SER A 52 4.30 7.97 -1.75
C SER A 52 3.99 8.35 -0.30
N LYS A 53 4.35 9.56 0.13
CA LYS A 53 3.99 10.04 1.49
C LYS A 53 2.47 10.13 1.68
N LYS A 54 1.68 10.32 0.62
CA LYS A 54 0.22 10.45 0.67
C LYS A 54 -0.42 9.47 -0.31
N ASN A 55 -1.10 8.47 0.21
CA ASN A 55 -1.68 7.40 -0.58
C ASN A 55 -3.20 7.43 -0.46
N LEU A 56 -3.87 7.40 -1.61
CA LEU A 56 -5.31 7.22 -1.71
C LEU A 56 -5.57 5.78 -2.18
N LEU A 57 -5.96 4.91 -1.26
CA LEU A 57 -6.35 3.54 -1.58
C LEU A 57 -7.77 3.55 -2.17
N VAL A 58 -7.93 2.83 -3.28
CA VAL A 58 -9.21 2.64 -3.98
C VAL A 58 -9.41 1.16 -4.30
N GLU A 59 -10.65 0.72 -4.49
CA GLU A 59 -10.95 -0.70 -4.66
C GLU A 59 -10.53 -1.22 -6.04
N GLY A 60 -10.74 -0.43 -7.09
CA GLY A 60 -10.59 -0.85 -8.47
C GLY A 60 -9.62 -0.01 -9.30
N VAL A 61 -9.19 -0.59 -10.42
CA VAL A 61 -8.45 0.14 -11.47
C VAL A 61 -9.35 1.19 -12.15
N SER A 62 -10.66 0.95 -12.17
CA SER A 62 -11.67 1.93 -12.59
C SER A 62 -11.54 3.23 -11.81
N ASP A 63 -11.41 3.14 -10.49
CA ASP A 63 -11.40 4.29 -9.60
C ASP A 63 -10.15 5.14 -9.84
N LEU A 64 -8.99 4.47 -10.00
CA LEU A 64 -7.75 5.10 -10.43
C LEU A 64 -7.95 5.88 -11.73
N LEU A 65 -8.53 5.24 -12.75
CA LEU A 65 -8.72 5.85 -14.06
C LEU A 65 -9.68 7.05 -13.99
N TYR A 66 -10.82 6.90 -13.31
CA TYR A 66 -11.81 7.97 -13.17
C TYR A 66 -11.26 9.16 -12.39
N LEU A 67 -10.65 8.93 -11.22
CA LEU A 67 -10.09 10.01 -10.40
C LEU A 67 -8.97 10.76 -11.14
N THR A 68 -8.10 10.04 -11.84
CA THR A 68 -7.03 10.64 -12.65
C THR A 68 -7.61 11.48 -13.78
N THR A 69 -8.53 10.91 -14.56
CA THR A 69 -9.16 11.61 -15.69
C THR A 69 -9.95 12.84 -15.25
N ILE A 70 -10.71 12.74 -14.15
CA ILE A 70 -11.46 13.86 -13.58
C ILE A 70 -10.50 14.95 -13.11
N SER A 71 -9.43 14.58 -12.41
CA SER A 71 -8.41 15.53 -11.94
C SER A 71 -7.76 16.27 -13.11
N GLU A 72 -7.33 15.55 -14.14
CA GLU A 72 -6.74 16.13 -15.35
C GLU A 72 -7.71 17.07 -16.07
N TYR A 73 -8.96 16.65 -16.22
CA TYR A 73 -10.01 17.49 -16.80
C TYR A 73 -10.23 18.78 -16.01
N LEU A 74 -10.31 18.69 -14.67
CA LEU A 74 -10.47 19.86 -13.80
C LEU A 74 -9.28 20.82 -13.95
N ASN A 75 -8.06 20.29 -13.90
CA ASN A 75 -6.83 21.08 -14.05
C ASN A 75 -6.79 21.78 -15.43
N ALA A 76 -7.15 21.08 -16.51
CA ALA A 76 -7.21 21.65 -17.86
C ALA A 76 -8.23 22.81 -17.97
N ASN A 77 -9.29 22.76 -17.18
CA ASN A 77 -10.33 23.80 -17.10
C ASN A 77 -10.04 24.86 -16.01
N LYS A 78 -8.81 24.93 -15.48
CA LYS A 78 -8.40 25.85 -14.40
C LYS A 78 -9.25 25.71 -13.13
N ARG A 79 -9.75 24.50 -12.86
CA ARG A 79 -10.42 24.11 -11.62
C ARG A 79 -9.46 23.29 -10.76
N THR A 80 -9.79 23.14 -9.48
CA THR A 80 -8.98 22.35 -8.54
C THR A 80 -9.15 20.85 -8.79
N GLY A 81 -8.11 20.19 -9.30
CA GLY A 81 -7.99 18.73 -9.35
C GLY A 81 -7.42 18.13 -8.06
N LEU A 82 -7.07 16.84 -8.12
CA LEU A 82 -6.36 16.13 -7.05
C LEU A 82 -4.94 16.68 -6.93
N ASN A 83 -4.42 16.75 -5.69
CA ASN A 83 -3.05 17.20 -5.47
C ASN A 83 -2.04 16.23 -6.10
N GLU A 84 -1.01 16.75 -6.76
CA GLU A 84 -0.01 15.97 -7.50
C GLU A 84 0.86 15.09 -6.58
N ASP A 85 0.92 15.40 -5.27
CA ASP A 85 1.65 14.61 -4.29
C ASP A 85 0.87 13.40 -3.74
N ILE A 86 -0.35 13.14 -4.25
CA ILE A 86 -1.18 11.99 -3.90
C ILE A 86 -0.95 10.87 -4.90
N THR A 87 -0.58 9.70 -4.41
CA THR A 87 -0.53 8.47 -5.21
C THR A 87 -1.81 7.68 -5.00
N ILE A 88 -2.56 7.45 -6.09
CA ILE A 88 -3.74 6.58 -6.06
C ILE A 88 -3.28 5.13 -6.22
N VAL A 89 -3.69 4.26 -5.31
CA VAL A 89 -3.27 2.86 -5.27
C VAL A 89 -4.51 1.95 -5.36
N PRO A 90 -4.74 1.29 -6.50
CA PRO A 90 -5.82 0.32 -6.62
C PRO A 90 -5.45 -0.98 -5.89
N THR A 91 -6.29 -1.43 -4.96
CA THR A 91 -6.00 -2.60 -4.12
C THR A 91 -6.62 -3.89 -4.65
N GLY A 92 -7.67 -3.81 -5.48
CA GLY A 92 -8.38 -4.96 -6.04
C GLY A 92 -9.46 -5.52 -5.11
N GLY A 93 -10.20 -4.63 -4.44
CA GLY A 93 -11.34 -4.91 -3.56
C GLY A 93 -11.06 -4.68 -2.06
N LEU A 94 -12.14 -4.56 -1.28
CA LEU A 94 -12.13 -4.29 0.16
C LEU A 94 -11.22 -5.21 0.99
N ASP A 95 -11.22 -6.52 0.71
CA ASP A 95 -10.38 -7.51 1.41
C ASP A 95 -8.88 -7.21 1.27
N LYS A 96 -8.49 -6.61 0.14
CA LYS A 96 -7.09 -6.25 -0.14
C LYS A 96 -6.74 -4.89 0.43
N VAL A 97 -7.70 -3.96 0.55
CA VAL A 97 -7.50 -2.69 1.29
C VAL A 97 -7.02 -2.98 2.71
N ALA A 98 -7.73 -3.86 3.41
CA ALA A 98 -7.38 -4.35 4.75
C ALA A 98 -5.92 -4.83 4.86
N SER A 99 -5.56 -5.71 3.93
CA SER A 99 -4.25 -6.35 3.86
C SER A 99 -3.16 -5.31 3.58
N PHE A 100 -3.44 -4.34 2.71
CA PHE A 100 -2.54 -3.25 2.35
C PHE A 100 -2.27 -2.34 3.55
N ILE A 101 -3.32 -1.89 4.24
CA ILE A 101 -3.15 -1.05 5.45
C ILE A 101 -2.40 -1.83 6.54
N SER A 102 -2.68 -3.13 6.71
CA SER A 102 -1.96 -3.97 7.68
C SER A 102 -0.48 -4.12 7.34
N LEU A 103 -0.13 -4.26 6.07
CA LEU A 103 1.25 -4.33 5.58
C LEU A 103 2.00 -3.01 5.83
N LEU A 104 1.31 -1.89 5.63
CA LEU A 104 1.88 -0.55 5.82
C LEU A 104 1.82 -0.06 7.26
N ARG A 105 1.31 -0.87 8.20
CA ARG A 105 1.24 -0.52 9.61
C ARG A 105 2.64 -0.25 10.15
N GLY A 106 2.83 0.93 10.76
CA GLY A 106 4.12 1.37 11.29
C GLY A 106 5.02 2.09 10.28
N SER A 107 4.60 2.19 9.00
CA SER A 107 5.20 3.13 8.06
C SER A 107 4.81 4.58 8.42
N LYS A 108 5.62 5.56 8.05
CA LYS A 108 5.29 7.01 8.22
C LYS A 108 4.41 7.54 7.07
N LEU A 109 3.72 6.65 6.37
CA LEU A 109 2.93 6.98 5.19
C LEU A 109 1.54 7.46 5.61
N SER A 110 1.05 8.52 4.97
CA SER A 110 -0.33 8.97 5.13
C SER A 110 -1.21 8.14 4.22
N ILE A 111 -2.21 7.46 4.80
CA ILE A 111 -3.12 6.57 4.07
C ILE A 111 -4.54 7.11 4.23
N PHE A 112 -5.22 7.27 3.10
CA PHE A 112 -6.64 7.59 3.00
C PHE A 112 -7.32 6.55 2.11
N CYS A 113 -8.56 6.20 2.39
CA CYS A 113 -9.32 5.23 1.61
C CYS A 113 -10.57 5.90 1.03
N LEU A 114 -10.82 5.66 -0.26
CA LEU A 114 -12.09 5.97 -0.92
C LEU A 114 -12.68 4.66 -1.44
N LEU A 115 -13.80 4.26 -0.85
CA LEU A 115 -14.36 2.91 -0.99
C LEU A 115 -15.78 2.94 -1.56
N ASP A 116 -16.23 1.80 -2.08
CA ASP A 116 -17.62 1.61 -2.47
C ASP A 116 -18.51 1.46 -1.24
N SER A 117 -19.77 1.84 -1.40
CA SER A 117 -20.80 1.59 -0.40
C SER A 117 -20.93 0.09 -0.14
N PHE A 118 -21.10 -0.31 1.12
CA PHE A 118 -21.41 -1.70 1.43
C PHE A 118 -22.77 -2.06 0.86
N THR A 119 -22.80 -3.04 -0.03
CA THR A 119 -24.03 -3.58 -0.61
C THR A 119 -24.54 -4.79 0.17
N ASP A 120 -23.71 -5.39 1.03
CA ASP A 120 -24.06 -6.53 1.87
C ASP A 120 -23.52 -6.43 3.31
N GLN A 121 -24.22 -7.09 4.24
CA GLN A 121 -23.85 -7.12 5.67
C GLN A 121 -22.48 -7.77 5.91
N LYS A 122 -22.02 -8.63 4.98
CA LYS A 122 -20.74 -9.31 5.07
C LYS A 122 -19.57 -8.37 4.82
N SER A 123 -19.66 -7.49 3.82
CA SER A 123 -18.64 -6.47 3.56
C SER A 123 -18.59 -5.44 4.68
N GLN A 124 -19.74 -5.10 5.26
CA GLN A 124 -19.82 -4.20 6.40
C GLN A 124 -19.18 -4.80 7.67
N ALA A 125 -19.53 -6.04 8.04
CA ALA A 125 -18.91 -6.71 9.19
C ALA A 125 -17.40 -6.90 9.02
N ARG A 126 -16.94 -7.14 7.78
CA ARG A 126 -15.51 -7.20 7.46
C ARG A 126 -14.84 -5.85 7.63
N PHE A 127 -15.44 -4.78 7.11
CA PHE A 127 -14.94 -3.42 7.30
C PHE A 127 -14.87 -3.05 8.78
N ASP A 128 -15.92 -3.34 9.54
CA ASP A 128 -15.97 -3.09 10.98
C ASP A 128 -14.81 -3.81 11.67
N SER A 129 -14.46 -5.03 11.27
CA SER A 129 -13.30 -5.73 11.82
C SER A 129 -11.97 -4.99 11.58
N LEU A 130 -11.84 -4.21 10.50
CA LEU A 130 -10.64 -3.43 10.17
C LEU A 130 -10.57 -2.13 10.98
N THR A 131 -11.71 -1.47 11.14
CA THR A 131 -11.83 -0.27 11.97
C THR A 131 -11.68 -0.61 13.45
N ILE A 132 -12.33 -1.68 13.93
CA ILE A 132 -12.27 -2.18 15.31
C ILE A 132 -10.84 -2.58 15.70
N GLN A 133 -10.07 -3.12 14.75
CA GLN A 133 -8.65 -3.42 14.97
C GLN A 133 -7.74 -2.18 14.99
N LYS A 134 -8.29 -0.96 14.93
CA LYS A 134 -7.59 0.35 14.93
C LYS A 134 -6.52 0.46 13.86
N ILE A 135 -6.71 -0.22 12.74
CA ILE A 135 -5.72 -0.27 11.65
C ILE A 135 -5.70 1.07 10.90
N ILE A 136 -6.86 1.72 10.78
CA ILE A 136 -7.03 3.04 10.19
C ILE A 136 -8.05 3.83 11.01
N SER A 137 -7.89 5.16 11.06
CA SER A 137 -8.86 6.03 11.72
C SER A 137 -10.05 6.27 10.79
N ASP A 138 -11.28 6.22 11.31
CA ASP A 138 -12.51 6.48 10.54
C ASP A 138 -12.47 7.78 9.73
N LYS A 139 -11.79 8.81 10.24
CA LYS A 139 -11.64 10.09 9.55
C LYS A 139 -10.87 10.00 8.22
N ASN A 140 -10.09 8.93 8.03
CA ASN A 140 -9.29 8.70 6.83
C ASN A 140 -10.02 7.80 5.82
N ILE A 141 -11.29 7.48 6.06
CA ILE A 141 -12.09 6.64 5.19
C ILE A 141 -13.28 7.47 4.70
N LYS A 142 -13.51 7.42 3.39
CA LYS A 142 -14.69 7.97 2.74
C LYS A 142 -15.28 6.97 1.79
N PHE A 143 -16.57 7.12 1.55
CA PHE A 143 -17.27 6.33 0.56
C PHE A 143 -17.64 7.21 -0.63
N PHE A 144 -17.72 6.63 -1.83
CA PHE A 144 -18.15 7.38 -3.01
C PHE A 144 -19.54 8.02 -2.83
N HIS A 145 -20.44 7.36 -2.10
CA HIS A 145 -21.78 7.90 -1.81
C HIS A 145 -21.76 9.16 -0.93
N ASP A 146 -20.69 9.41 -0.16
CA ASP A 146 -20.55 10.65 0.63
C ASP A 146 -20.50 11.90 -0.26
N PHE A 147 -20.16 11.73 -1.54
CA PHE A 147 -20.03 12.81 -2.52
C PHE A 147 -21.22 12.88 -3.48
N TRP A 148 -22.27 12.09 -3.24
CA TRP A 148 -23.49 12.17 -4.03
C TRP A 148 -24.29 13.40 -3.61
N ILE A 149 -24.14 14.50 -4.36
CA ILE A 149 -25.03 15.66 -4.19
C ILE A 149 -26.37 15.28 -4.82
N ILE A 150 -27.36 14.94 -3.99
CA ILE A 150 -28.76 15.01 -4.40
C ILE A 150 -29.13 16.50 -4.34
N GLU A 151 -28.97 17.22 -5.44
CA GLU A 151 -29.73 18.45 -5.62
C GLU A 151 -31.20 18.02 -5.65
N LYS A 152 -31.91 18.22 -4.54
CA LYS A 152 -33.37 18.22 -4.55
C LYS A 152 -33.79 19.45 -5.35
N SER A 153 -34.11 19.23 -6.63
CA SER A 153 -34.92 20.13 -7.44
C SER A 153 -36.33 20.25 -6.88
#